data_AF-A0A972R3F8-F1
#
_entry.id   AF-A0A972R3F8-F1
#
_cell.length_a   1.000
_cell.length_b   1.000
_cell.length_c   1.000
_cell.angle_alpha   90.00
_cell.angle_beta   90.00
_cell.angle_gamma   90.00
#
_symmetry.space_group_name_H-M   'P 1'
#
loop_
_entity.id
_entity.type
_entity.pdbx_description
1 polymer ?
#
loop_
_entity_poly.entity_id
_entity_poly.type
_entity_poly.pdbx_seq_one_letter_code
_entity_poly.pdbx_strand_id
1 'polypeptide(L)'
;MSESLTGKELELLRFMKEHGFPVFHHSNLFRRDVEFGIRDYFREKTGEEIRPVKFSKLAEEVLKNLEKEGKIQPRFHDTWMIDIPEFAPVAKKEDNEGKE
;
A
#
# COMPACT_ATOMS: atom_id res chain seq x y z
N MET A 1 20.07 13.22 0.47
CA MET A 1 19.64 11.89 0.91
C MET A 1 18.79 11.30 -0.19
N SER A 2 19.19 10.19 -0.81
CA SER A 2 18.36 9.46 -1.76
C SER A 2 17.34 8.66 -0.95
N GLU A 3 16.20 9.26 -0.64
CA GLU A 3 15.14 8.59 0.12
C GLU A 3 14.47 7.54 -0.78
N SER A 4 15.01 6.32 -0.73
CA SER A 4 14.41 5.14 -1.31
C SER A 4 13.39 4.54 -0.33
N LEU A 5 12.25 4.09 -0.84
CA LEU A 5 11.23 3.36 -0.06
C LEU A 5 11.51 1.85 0.03
N THR A 6 12.68 1.42 -0.46
CA THR A 6 13.12 0.02 -0.45
C THR A 6 13.19 -0.52 0.99
N GLY A 7 12.46 -1.59 1.27
CA GLY A 7 12.35 -2.20 2.60
C GLY A 7 11.27 -1.56 3.51
N LYS A 8 10.57 -0.51 3.05
CA LYS A 8 9.46 0.16 3.75
C LYS A 8 8.13 0.05 2.99
N GLU A 9 8.05 -0.83 1.99
CA GLU A 9 6.88 -0.98 1.15
C GLU A 9 5.64 -1.41 1.96
N LEU A 10 5.83 -2.30 2.95
CA LEU A 10 4.75 -2.70 3.86
C LEU A 10 4.30 -1.56 4.79
N GLU A 11 5.23 -0.73 5.26
CA GLU A 11 4.89 0.46 6.07
C GLU A 11 4.05 1.44 5.24
N LEU A 12 4.41 1.66 3.98
CA LEU A 12 3.63 2.48 3.05
C LEU A 12 2.22 1.91 2.85
N LEU A 13 2.08 0.59 2.62
CA LEU A 13 0.76 -0.03 2.44
C LEU A 13 -0.11 0.09 3.70
N ARG A 14 0.47 -0.03 4.90
CA ARG A 14 -0.22 0.19 6.16
C ARG A 14 -0.67 1.64 6.31
N PHE A 15 0.23 2.59 6.04
CA PHE A 15 -0.08 4.01 6.02
C PHE A 15 -1.23 4.32 5.06
N MET A 16 -1.18 3.78 3.83
CA MET A 16 -2.25 3.93 2.84
C MET A 16 -3.59 3.39 3.36
N LYS A 17 -3.59 2.20 3.99
CA LYS A 17 -4.80 1.65 4.61
C LYS A 17 -5.36 2.57 5.70
N GLU A 18 -4.49 3.11 6.56
CA GLU A 18 -4.88 4.03 7.64
C GLU A 18 -5.42 5.36 7.11
N HIS A 19 -4.90 5.83 5.98
CA HIS A 19 -5.34 7.05 5.28
C HIS A 19 -6.56 6.83 4.35
N GLY A 20 -7.19 5.65 4.41
CA GLY A 20 -8.45 5.36 3.72
C GLY A 20 -8.34 4.85 2.29
N PHE A 21 -7.13 4.50 1.83
CA PHE A 21 -6.95 3.84 0.53
C PHE A 21 -7.42 2.37 0.58
N PRO A 22 -7.93 1.80 -0.53
CA PRO A 22 -8.51 0.44 -0.58
C PRO A 22 -7.45 -0.68 -0.60
N VAL A 23 -6.56 -0.68 0.38
CA VAL A 23 -5.46 -1.65 0.55
C VAL A 23 -5.95 -2.83 1.40
N PHE A 24 -6.52 -3.84 0.73
CA PHE A 24 -6.99 -5.07 1.36
C PHE A 24 -6.44 -6.30 0.64
N HIS A 25 -6.38 -7.44 1.34
CA HIS A 25 -6.05 -8.72 0.72
C HIS A 25 -7.04 -9.03 -0.42
N HIS A 26 -6.50 -9.44 -1.57
CA HIS A 26 -7.19 -9.64 -2.85
C HIS A 26 -7.88 -8.40 -3.45
N SER A 27 -7.59 -7.20 -2.94
CA SER A 27 -8.04 -5.96 -3.56
C SER A 27 -7.12 -5.53 -4.71
N ASN A 28 -7.68 -4.71 -5.60
CA ASN A 28 -6.93 -4.04 -6.64
C ASN A 28 -6.17 -2.84 -6.05
N LEU A 29 -4.87 -2.79 -6.33
CA LEU A 29 -3.96 -1.69 -6.04
C LEU A 29 -3.61 -1.01 -7.36
N PHE A 30 -3.98 0.27 -7.48
CA PHE A 30 -3.66 1.07 -8.66
C PHE A 30 -2.36 1.84 -8.44
N ARG A 31 -1.56 1.98 -9.50
CA ARG A 31 -0.34 2.82 -9.45
C ARG A 31 -0.62 4.22 -8.91
N ARG A 32 -1.73 4.83 -9.33
CA ARG A 32 -2.09 6.20 -8.93
C ARG A 32 -2.39 6.31 -7.43
N ASP A 33 -2.97 5.28 -6.83
CA ASP A 33 -3.17 5.25 -5.37
C ASP A 33 -1.83 5.18 -4.65
N VAL A 34 -0.89 4.38 -5.15
CA VAL A 34 0.48 4.31 -4.61
C VAL A 34 1.20 5.66 -4.76
N GLU A 35 1.05 6.33 -5.90
CA GLU A 35 1.62 7.67 -6.12
C GLU A 35 1.12 8.70 -5.10
N PHE A 36 -0.19 8.73 -4.85
CA PHE A 36 -0.78 9.60 -3.83
C PHE A 36 -0.41 9.19 -2.41
N GLY A 37 -0.41 7.89 -2.13
CA GLY A 37 0.03 7.35 -0.84
C GLY A 37 1.48 7.74 -0.52
N ILE A 38 2.38 7.68 -1.51
CA ILE A 38 3.77 8.12 -1.34
C ILE A 38 3.84 9.62 -1.11
N ARG A 39 3.10 10.43 -1.87
CA ARG A 39 3.04 11.88 -1.65
C ARG A 39 2.63 12.21 -0.22
N ASP A 40 1.55 11.60 0.26
CA ASP A 40 1.00 11.87 1.59
C ASP A 40 1.90 11.30 2.70
N TYR A 41 2.54 10.15 2.46
CA TYR A 41 3.53 9.54 3.36
C TYR A 41 4.74 10.46 3.59
N PHE A 42 5.33 11.02 2.52
CA PHE A 42 6.46 11.97 2.67
C PHE A 42 6.01 13.26 3.35
N ARG A 43 4.84 13.78 2.96
CA ARG A 43 4.28 14.99 3.56
C ARG A 43 4.07 14.82 5.08
N GLU A 44 3.61 13.67 5.54
CA GLU A 44 3.35 13.42 6.96
C GLU A 44 4.63 13.05 7.73
N LYS A 45 5.53 12.25 7.14
CA LYS A 45 6.74 11.75 7.83
C LYS A 45 7.89 12.75 7.86
N THR A 46 8.08 13.53 6.79
CA THR A 46 9.21 14.47 6.67
C THR A 46 8.76 15.93 6.59
N GLY A 47 7.48 16.19 6.31
CA GLY A 47 6.99 17.55 6.04
C GLY A 47 7.33 18.05 4.64
N GLU A 48 7.92 17.21 3.78
CA GLU A 48 8.37 17.62 2.45
C GLU A 48 7.34 17.29 1.36
N GLU A 49 7.15 18.25 0.46
CA GLU A 49 6.33 18.07 -0.72
C GLU A 49 7.18 17.57 -1.90
N ILE A 50 7.02 16.30 -2.24
CA ILE A 50 7.78 15.67 -3.31
C ILE A 50 7.19 15.99 -4.69
N ARG A 51 8.07 16.26 -5.66
CA ARG A 51 7.67 16.56 -7.04
C ARG A 51 7.00 15.36 -7.71
N PRO A 52 6.08 15.57 -8.68
CA PRO A 52 5.41 14.51 -9.43
C PRO A 52 6.33 13.46 -10.05
N VAL A 53 7.43 13.92 -10.63
CA VAL A 53 8.43 13.04 -11.25
C VAL A 53 9.08 12.12 -10.20
N LYS A 54 9.23 12.57 -8.95
CA LYS A 54 9.88 11.81 -7.87
C LYS A 54 8.92 10.72 -7.36
N PHE A 55 7.67 11.05 -7.02
CA PHE A 55 6.74 10.04 -6.50
C PHE A 55 6.36 8.98 -7.54
N SER A 56 6.31 9.32 -8.83
CA SER A 56 5.99 8.33 -9.87
C SER A 56 7.12 7.30 -10.06
N LYS A 57 8.39 7.74 -9.96
CA LYS A 57 9.54 6.81 -9.95
C LYS A 57 9.52 5.92 -8.71
N LEU A 58 9.29 6.51 -7.53
CA LEU A 58 9.21 5.75 -6.29
C LEU A 58 8.07 4.73 -6.31
N ALA A 59 6.90 5.10 -6.84
CA ALA A 59 5.78 4.17 -6.99
C ALA A 59 6.14 2.97 -7.86
N GLU A 60 6.81 3.21 -9.00
CA GLU A 60 7.26 2.13 -9.88
C GLU A 60 8.27 1.20 -9.19
N GLU A 61 9.22 1.76 -8.42
CA GLU A 61 10.19 0.97 -7.66
C GLU A 61 9.52 0.13 -6.56
N VAL A 62 8.59 0.72 -5.81
CA VAL A 62 7.83 0.03 -4.76
C VAL A 62 7.03 -1.12 -5.36
N LEU A 63 6.31 -0.88 -6.46
CA LEU A 63 5.50 -1.90 -7.13
C LEU A 63 6.38 -3.04 -7.67
N LYS A 64 7.50 -2.73 -8.31
CA LYS A 64 8.46 -3.74 -8.79
C LYS A 64 9.02 -4.59 -7.65
N ASN A 65 9.33 -3.99 -6.51
CA ASN A 65 9.82 -4.73 -5.34
C ASN A 65 8.74 -5.65 -4.76
N LEU A 66 7.53 -5.13 -4.55
CA LEU A 66 6.40 -5.91 -4.06
C LEU A 66 6.06 -7.08 -4.99
N GLU A 67 6.14 -6.86 -6.31
CA GLU A 67 5.92 -7.88 -7.33
C GLU A 67 7.02 -8.95 -7.27
N LYS A 68 8.29 -8.54 -7.16
CA LYS A 68 9.44 -9.44 -7.04
C LYS A 68 9.40 -10.27 -5.76
N GLU A 69 8.90 -9.70 -4.66
CA GLU A 69 8.69 -10.41 -3.39
C GLU A 69 7.45 -11.32 -3.41
N GLY A 70 6.63 -11.28 -4.46
CA GLY A 70 5.39 -12.05 -4.56
C GLY A 70 4.24 -11.53 -3.69
N LYS A 71 4.37 -10.32 -3.13
CA LYS A 71 3.34 -9.69 -2.27
C LYS A 71 2.19 -9.11 -3.08
N ILE A 72 2.44 -8.75 -4.34
CA ILE A 72 1.41 -8.31 -5.27
C ILE A 72 1.53 -9.10 -6.57
N GLN A 73 0.41 -9.23 -7.28
CA GLN A 73 0.33 -9.93 -8.55
C GLN A 73 -0.13 -8.96 -9.64
N PRO A 74 0.60 -8.78 -10.75
CA PRO A 74 0.16 -7.90 -11.82
C PRO A 74 -1.18 -8.40 -12.39
N ARG A 75 -2.08 -7.46 -12.68
CA ARG A 75 -3.37 -7.71 -13.32
C ARG A 75 -3.39 -7.05 -14.69
N PHE A 76 -3.93 -5.85 -14.81
CA PHE A 76 -4.20 -5.20 -16.09
C PHE A 76 -4.04 -3.68 -15.98
N HIS A 77 -3.53 -3.00 -17.02
CA HIS A 77 -3.37 -1.54 -17.10
C HIS A 77 -2.90 -0.88 -15.78
N ASP A 78 -1.67 -1.16 -15.34
CA ASP A 78 -1.09 -0.56 -14.11
C ASP A 78 -1.93 -0.82 -12.84
N THR A 79 -2.50 -2.02 -12.76
CA THR A 79 -3.22 -2.52 -11.59
C THR A 79 -2.59 -3.83 -11.12
N TRP A 80 -2.43 -3.97 -9.81
CA TRP A 80 -1.94 -5.17 -9.15
C TRP A 80 -2.99 -5.68 -8.16
N MET A 81 -3.00 -6.98 -7.88
CA MET A 81 -3.76 -7.53 -6.77
C MET A 81 -2.84 -7.69 -5.57
N ILE A 82 -3.28 -7.26 -4.39
CA ILE A 82 -2.55 -7.47 -3.14
C ILE A 82 -2.74 -8.91 -2.66
N ASP A 83 -1.64 -9.64 -2.51
CA ASP A 83 -1.61 -11.03 -2.03
C ASP A 83 -0.99 -11.14 -0.64
N ILE A 84 -1.32 -10.18 0.24
CA ILE A 84 -0.75 -10.11 1.59
C ILE A 84 -1.82 -10.48 2.62
N PRO A 85 -1.72 -11.63 3.31
CA PRO A 85 -2.73 -12.08 4.26
C PRO A 85 -2.87 -11.16 5.48
N GLU A 86 -1.85 -10.37 5.82
CA GLU A 86 -1.91 -9.34 6.87
C GLU A 86 -2.98 -8.27 6.62
N PHE A 87 -3.31 -8.04 5.34
CA PHE A 87 -4.34 -7.07 4.94
C PHE A 87 -5.72 -7.71 4.83
N ALA A 88 -5.86 -8.99 5.18
CA ALA A 88 -7.17 -9.62 5.27
C ALA A 88 -8.01 -8.89 6.32
N PRO A 89 -9.32 -8.66 6.05
CA PRO A 89 -10.20 -8.19 7.10
C PRO A 89 -10.12 -9.21 8.23
N VAL A 90 -9.75 -8.76 9.43
CA VAL A 90 -9.87 -9.59 10.62
C VAL A 90 -11.35 -9.95 10.69
N ALA A 91 -11.69 -11.19 10.38
CA ALA A 91 -13.03 -11.68 10.63
C ALA A 91 -13.25 -11.43 12.12
N LYS A 92 -14.07 -10.43 12.46
CA LYS A 92 -14.66 -10.39 13.77
C LYS A 92 -15.41 -11.71 13.86
N LYS A 93 -14.82 -12.69 14.56
CA LYS A 93 -15.61 -13.71 15.20
C LYS A 93 -16.52 -12.92 16.12
N GLU A 94 -17.75 -12.73 15.65
CA GLU A 94 -18.85 -12.29 16.47
C GLU A 94 -19.00 -13.41 17.50
N ASP A 95 -18.34 -13.22 18.63
CA ASP A 95 -18.59 -13.99 19.84
C ASP A 95 -20.03 -13.67 20.22
N ASN A 96 -20.97 -14.43 19.65
CA ASN A 96 -22.30 -14.59 20.23
C ASN A 96 -22.12 -15.45 21.50
N GLU A 97 -21.44 -14.86 22.50
CA GLU A 97 -21.50 -15.32 23.86
C GLU A 97 -22.89 -14.96 24.38
N GLY A 98 -23.65 -16.00 24.71
CA GLY A 98 -25.09 -15.95 24.84
C GLY A 98 -25.63 -15.04 25.95
N LYS A 99 -26.88 -14.63 25.74
CA LYS A 99 -27.90 -14.30 26.74
C LYS A 99 -29.24 -14.46 26.04
N GLU A 100 -30.30 -15.08 26.54
CA GLU A 100 -30.64 -15.87 27.73
C GLU A 100 -31.83 -16.76 27.31
#